data_AF-A0A519LIC2-F1
#
_entry.id   AF-A0A519LIC2-F1
#
_cell.length_a   1.000
_cell.length_b   1.000
_cell.length_c   1.000
_cell.angle_alpha   90.00
_cell.angle_beta   90.00
_cell.angle_gamma   90.00
#
_symmetry.space_group_name_H-M   'P 1'
#
loop_
_entity.id
_entity.type
_entity.pdbx_description
1 polymer ?
#
loop_
_entity_poly.entity_id
_entity_poly.type
_entity_poly.pdbx_seq_one_letter_code
_entity_poly.pdbx_strand_id
1 'polypeptide(L)'
;MKNLIITFSIFCCTFAFAQKGQNYIQISYSSICCGTPSTNPVMTYINQFQKKNKTKAFEIFRQSGLGREGEFNLYIGTDQLSKTKKTKFITGLQSAISSQNTKRNESSDGYVNFEDSKMVTKEDLAKIKNLIIYKK
;
A
#
# COMPACT_ATOMS: atom_id res chain seq x y z
N MET A 1 -1.48 65.00 -9.32
CA MET A 1 -0.55 63.92 -9.71
C MET A 1 0.29 63.62 -8.47
N LYS A 2 0.35 62.43 -7.86
CA LYS A 2 0.11 61.08 -8.33
C LYS A 2 -0.15 60.22 -7.07
N ASN A 3 -1.29 59.54 -7.02
CA ASN A 3 -1.62 58.56 -5.98
C ASN A 3 -0.72 57.34 -6.14
N LEU A 4 -0.14 56.84 -5.05
CA LEU A 4 0.52 55.53 -4.99
C LEU A 4 0.35 54.99 -3.56
N ILE A 5 -0.80 54.39 -3.23
CA ILE A 5 -1.00 52.93 -3.24
C ILE A 5 0.25 52.17 -2.79
N ILE A 6 0.32 51.82 -1.50
CA ILE A 6 0.92 50.56 -1.04
C ILE A 6 0.15 50.08 0.20
N THR A 7 -1.05 49.54 -0.02
CA THR A 7 -1.69 48.57 0.89
C THR A 7 -1.25 47.19 0.41
N PHE A 8 -0.20 46.63 1.01
CA PHE A 8 0.17 45.24 0.78
C PHE A 8 0.71 44.59 2.04
N SER A 9 0.24 43.36 2.24
CA SER A 9 0.73 42.37 3.22
C SER A 9 0.16 42.60 4.63
N ILE A 10 -0.63 41.69 5.20
CA ILE A 10 -0.24 40.32 5.49
C ILE A 10 -1.47 39.41 5.37
N PHE A 11 -1.61 38.74 4.24
CA PHE A 11 -2.35 37.47 4.18
C PHE A 11 -1.32 36.35 4.13
N CYS A 12 -0.62 36.14 5.25
CA CYS A 12 0.27 35.01 5.42
C CYS A 12 -0.46 33.92 6.22
N CYS A 13 -1.63 33.51 5.72
CA CYS A 13 -2.14 32.18 6.04
C CYS A 13 -1.35 31.22 5.15
N THR A 14 -0.12 30.88 5.58
CA THR A 14 0.53 29.66 5.12
C THR A 14 -0.42 28.53 5.49
N PHE A 15 -1.23 28.09 4.54
CA PHE A 15 -1.91 26.82 4.62
C PHE A 15 -0.83 25.76 4.68
N ALA A 16 -0.36 25.45 5.89
CA ALA A 16 0.17 24.14 6.20
C ALA A 16 -1.03 23.19 6.05
N PHE A 17 -1.38 22.88 4.79
CA PHE A 17 -2.17 21.70 4.49
C PHE A 17 -1.36 20.58 5.09
N ALA A 18 -1.79 20.13 6.27
CA ALA A 18 -1.33 18.92 6.91
C ALA A 18 -1.28 17.88 5.80
N GLN A 19 -0.06 17.55 5.38
CA GLN A 19 0.22 16.53 4.40
C GLN A 19 -0.35 15.27 5.02
N LYS A 20 -1.61 14.93 4.67
CA LYS A 20 -2.31 13.77 5.24
C LYS A 20 -1.35 12.60 5.04
N GLY A 21 -0.78 12.11 6.14
CA GLY A 21 0.20 11.05 6.11
C GLY A 21 -0.38 9.93 5.27
N GLN A 22 0.31 9.58 4.19
CA GLN A 22 -0.16 8.49 3.34
C GLN A 22 0.06 7.18 4.12
N ASN A 23 -1.00 6.40 4.27
CA ASN A 23 -0.98 5.15 5.01
C ASN A 23 -1.08 3.96 4.06
N TYR A 24 -0.15 3.04 4.27
CA TYR A 24 0.01 1.84 3.51
C TYR A 24 -0.26 0.63 4.39
N ILE A 25 -0.94 -0.36 3.82
CA ILE A 25 -0.95 -1.70 4.41
C ILE A 25 0.24 -2.48 3.88
N GLN A 26 0.84 -3.33 4.71
CA GLN A 26 1.97 -4.18 4.33
C GLN A 26 1.50 -5.62 4.09
N ILE A 27 1.87 -6.20 2.96
CA ILE A 27 1.73 -7.64 2.68
C ILE A 27 3.13 -8.22 2.52
N SER A 28 3.44 -9.28 3.24
CA SER A 28 4.77 -9.92 3.20
C SER A 28 4.69 -11.23 2.43
N TYR A 29 5.61 -11.45 1.50
CA TYR A 29 5.73 -12.67 0.73
C TYR A 29 6.99 -13.41 1.20
N SER A 30 6.77 -14.55 1.86
CA SER A 30 7.81 -15.39 2.44
C SER A 30 7.94 -16.68 1.66
N SER A 31 9.10 -17.32 1.75
CA SER A 31 9.35 -18.65 1.21
C SER A 31 9.59 -19.67 2.34
N ILE A 32 9.47 -20.96 2.00
CA ILE A 32 9.88 -22.08 2.87
C ILE A 32 11.02 -22.84 2.18
N CYS A 33 10.78 -23.28 0.95
CA CYS A 33 11.83 -23.63 0.01
C CYS A 33 11.41 -23.23 -1.40
N CYS A 34 12.37 -22.88 -2.26
CA CYS A 34 12.13 -22.63 -3.68
C CYS A 34 11.32 -21.36 -4.00
N GLY A 35 11.34 -20.36 -3.11
CA GLY A 35 10.89 -19.01 -3.40
C GLY A 35 9.47 -18.64 -2.96
N THR A 36 9.09 -17.41 -3.29
CA THR A 36 7.84 -16.81 -2.82
C THR A 36 6.63 -17.23 -3.63
N PRO A 37 5.43 -17.23 -3.05
CA PRO A 37 4.21 -17.50 -3.79
C PRO A 37 3.89 -16.35 -4.77
N SER A 38 3.07 -16.64 -5.79
CA SER A 38 2.67 -15.66 -6.79
C SER A 38 1.88 -14.48 -6.20
N THR A 39 2.10 -13.27 -6.73
CA THR A 39 1.28 -12.09 -6.39
C THR A 39 -0.13 -12.13 -7.00
N ASN A 40 -0.41 -13.05 -7.93
CA ASN A 40 -1.62 -13.03 -8.75
C ASN A 40 -2.93 -13.01 -7.95
N PRO A 41 -3.12 -13.79 -6.88
CA PRO A 41 -4.38 -13.75 -6.12
C PRO A 41 -4.66 -12.38 -5.49
N VAL A 42 -3.64 -11.80 -4.85
CA VAL A 42 -3.70 -10.46 -4.25
C VAL A 42 -3.94 -9.39 -5.31
N MET A 43 -3.17 -9.41 -6.40
CA MET A 43 -3.30 -8.40 -7.46
C MET A 43 -4.63 -8.50 -8.20
N THR A 44 -5.15 -9.71 -8.40
CA THR A 44 -6.47 -9.94 -9.00
C THR A 44 -7.55 -9.36 -8.11
N TYR A 45 -7.49 -9.61 -6.80
CA TYR A 45 -8.41 -9.03 -5.84
C TYR A 45 -8.39 -7.50 -5.89
N ILE A 46 -7.21 -6.86 -5.85
CA ILE A 46 -7.06 -5.40 -5.89
C ILE A 46 -7.70 -4.84 -7.16
N ASN A 47 -7.42 -5.44 -8.32
CA ASN A 47 -7.97 -5.03 -9.61
C ASN A 47 -9.50 -5.16 -9.66
N GLN A 48 -10.05 -6.28 -9.15
CA GLN A 48 -11.48 -6.51 -9.09
C GLN A 48 -12.16 -5.51 -8.14
N PHE A 49 -11.57 -5.26 -6.98
CA PHE A 49 -12.07 -4.28 -6.02
C PHE A 49 -12.10 -2.88 -6.62
N GLN A 50 -11.02 -2.48 -7.31
CA GLN A 50 -10.93 -1.19 -8.00
C GLN A 50 -12.03 -1.03 -9.04
N LYS A 51 -12.20 -2.02 -9.93
CA LYS A 51 -13.24 -2.02 -10.97
C LYS A 51 -14.64 -1.94 -10.37
N LYS A 52 -14.93 -2.80 -9.38
CA LYS A 52 -16.25 -2.88 -8.73
C LYS A 52 -16.63 -1.60 -8.01
N ASN A 53 -15.67 -0.95 -7.33
CA ASN A 53 -15.92 0.20 -6.48
C ASN A 53 -15.61 1.55 -7.15
N LYS A 54 -15.20 1.52 -8.43
CA LYS A 54 -14.81 2.68 -9.25
C LYS A 54 -13.82 3.60 -8.53
N THR A 55 -12.82 3.01 -7.88
CA THR A 55 -11.77 3.78 -7.17
C THR A 55 -10.69 4.22 -8.14
N LYS A 56 -9.89 5.22 -7.75
CA LYS A 56 -8.62 5.52 -8.40
C LYS A 56 -7.69 4.29 -8.31
N ALA A 57 -6.67 4.26 -9.16
CA ALA A 57 -5.67 3.21 -9.13
C ALA A 57 -4.92 3.20 -7.79
N PHE A 58 -4.62 2.02 -7.28
CA PHE A 58 -3.87 1.87 -6.04
C PHE A 58 -2.39 2.14 -6.28
N GLU A 59 -1.80 2.99 -5.45
CA GLU A 59 -0.34 3.11 -5.38
C GLU A 59 0.22 1.88 -4.65
N ILE A 60 1.10 1.15 -5.33
CA ILE A 60 1.71 -0.06 -4.78
C ILE A 60 3.22 0.03 -4.90
N PHE A 61 3.91 -0.07 -3.77
CA PHE A 61 5.36 -0.21 -3.71
C PHE A 61 5.74 -1.66 -3.43
N ARG A 62 6.94 -2.06 -3.91
CA ARG A 62 7.56 -3.34 -3.60
C ARG A 62 8.91 -3.11 -2.95
N GLN A 63 9.14 -3.73 -1.80
CA GLN A 63 10.46 -3.83 -1.18
C GLN A 63 11.01 -5.22 -1.44
N SER A 64 12.16 -5.31 -2.12
CA SER A 64 12.83 -6.58 -2.43
C SER A 64 14.06 -6.80 -1.55
N GLY A 65 14.60 -8.02 -1.62
CA GLY A 65 15.84 -8.38 -0.92
C GLY A 65 15.64 -8.64 0.58
N LEU A 66 14.48 -9.19 0.95
CA LEU A 66 14.16 -9.54 2.34
C LEU A 66 14.64 -10.93 2.74
N GLY A 67 15.12 -11.72 1.78
CA GLY A 67 15.67 -13.04 2.03
C GLY A 67 16.40 -13.59 0.81
N ARG A 68 16.74 -14.89 0.86
CA ARG A 68 17.62 -15.53 -0.13
C ARG A 68 16.87 -16.12 -1.32
N GLU A 69 15.56 -16.30 -1.22
CA GLU A 69 14.74 -16.94 -2.24
C GLU A 69 13.78 -15.97 -2.94
N GLY A 70 13.97 -14.67 -2.71
CA GLY A 70 13.24 -13.60 -3.40
C GLY A 70 12.12 -12.99 -2.58
N GLU A 71 12.13 -13.16 -1.27
CA GLU A 71 11.19 -12.59 -0.29
C GLU A 71 11.09 -11.08 -0.44
N PHE A 72 9.85 -10.58 -0.34
CA PHE A 72 9.53 -9.17 -0.60
C PHE A 72 8.28 -8.74 0.16
N ASN A 73 8.14 -7.42 0.35
CA ASN A 73 6.91 -6.82 0.84
C ASN A 73 6.23 -6.04 -0.27
N LEU A 74 4.90 -6.02 -0.26
CA LEU A 74 4.09 -5.03 -0.98
C LEU A 74 3.50 -4.04 0.00
N TYR A 75 3.48 -2.76 -0.39
CA TYR A 75 2.86 -1.68 0.36
C TYR A 75 1.78 -1.04 -0.48
N ILE A 76 0.53 -1.09 -0.02
CA ILE A 76 -0.64 -0.64 -0.80
C ILE A 76 -1.25 0.58 -0.13
N GLY A 77 -1.30 1.71 -0.85
CA GLY A 77 -1.89 2.95 -0.36
C GLY A 77 -3.41 2.85 -0.25
N THR A 78 -3.97 3.14 0.92
CA THR A 78 -5.42 2.95 1.18
C THR A 78 -6.19 4.24 1.46
N ASP A 79 -5.52 5.39 1.50
CA ASP A 79 -6.15 6.67 1.91
C ASP A 79 -7.21 7.18 0.93
N GLN A 80 -7.18 6.70 -0.31
CA GLN A 80 -8.21 6.98 -1.31
C GLN A 80 -9.56 6.33 -1.00
N LEU A 81 -9.62 5.38 -0.06
CA LEU A 81 -10.83 4.67 0.32
C LEU A 81 -11.52 5.37 1.50
N SER A 82 -12.85 5.48 1.44
CA SER A 82 -13.63 5.81 2.63
C SER A 82 -13.48 4.72 3.68
N LYS A 83 -13.72 5.04 4.97
CA LYS A 83 -13.62 4.08 6.09
C LYS A 83 -14.33 2.75 5.79
N THR A 84 -15.58 2.81 5.31
CA THR A 84 -16.36 1.62 4.94
C THR A 84 -15.75 0.83 3.79
N LYS A 85 -15.24 1.52 2.75
CA LYS A 85 -14.56 0.85 1.62
C LYS A 85 -13.24 0.22 2.07
N LYS A 86 -12.49 0.89 2.95
CA LYS A 86 -11.24 0.37 3.51
C LYS A 86 -11.47 -0.91 4.32
N THR A 87 -12.51 -0.95 5.17
CA THR A 87 -12.86 -2.19 5.89
C THR A 87 -13.20 -3.32 4.93
N LYS A 88 -14.06 -3.08 3.93
CA LYS A 88 -14.39 -4.10 2.91
C LYS A 88 -13.18 -4.54 2.09
N PHE A 89 -12.26 -3.62 1.83
CA PHE A 89 -11.00 -3.90 1.14
C PHE A 89 -10.10 -4.83 1.96
N ILE A 90 -9.90 -4.51 3.24
CA ILE A 90 -9.06 -5.32 4.15
C ILE A 90 -9.65 -6.73 4.32
N THR A 91 -10.95 -6.86 4.57
CA THR A 91 -11.59 -8.17 4.73
C THR A 91 -11.52 -9.03 3.47
N GLY A 92 -11.76 -8.44 2.30
CA GLY A 92 -11.65 -9.18 1.04
C GLY A 92 -10.20 -9.57 0.70
N LEU A 93 -9.24 -8.71 1.04
CA LEU A 93 -7.82 -9.00 0.88
C LEU A 93 -7.39 -10.17 1.79
N GLN A 94 -7.81 -10.17 3.06
CA GLN A 94 -7.61 -11.29 3.99
C GLN A 94 -8.17 -12.58 3.41
N SER A 95 -9.39 -12.55 2.86
CA SER A 95 -10.00 -13.74 2.24
C SER A 95 -9.22 -14.25 1.03
N ALA A 96 -8.72 -13.36 0.18
CA ALA A 96 -7.89 -13.74 -0.97
C ALA A 96 -6.57 -14.38 -0.54
N ILE A 97 -5.92 -13.82 0.48
CA ILE A 97 -4.66 -14.33 1.05
C ILE A 97 -4.89 -15.68 1.73
N SER A 98 -5.91 -15.81 2.58
CA SER A 98 -6.24 -17.08 3.23
C SER A 98 -6.55 -18.15 2.20
N SER A 99 -7.33 -17.85 1.16
CA SER A 99 -7.62 -18.81 0.09
C SER A 99 -6.36 -19.25 -0.67
N GLN A 100 -5.40 -18.34 -0.88
CA GLN A 100 -4.11 -18.68 -1.48
C GLN A 100 -3.29 -19.59 -0.55
N ASN A 101 -3.15 -19.22 0.72
CA ASN A 101 -2.33 -19.97 1.67
C ASN A 101 -2.88 -21.37 2.00
N THR A 102 -4.21 -21.54 2.07
CA THR A 102 -4.84 -22.84 2.31
C THR A 102 -4.63 -23.82 1.15
N LYS A 103 -4.38 -23.32 -0.07
CA LYS A 103 -4.13 -24.15 -1.26
C LYS A 103 -2.65 -24.52 -1.45
N ARG A 104 -1.75 -23.98 -0.62
CA ARG A 104 -0.31 -24.22 -0.73
C ARG A 104 0.07 -25.58 -0.14
N ASN A 105 1.18 -26.15 -0.59
CA ASN A 105 1.84 -27.23 0.12
C ASN A 105 2.61 -26.66 1.33
N GLU A 106 2.13 -26.93 2.54
CA GLU A 106 2.67 -26.33 3.77
C GLU A 106 4.16 -26.62 4.03
N SER A 107 4.68 -27.72 3.48
CA SER A 107 6.06 -28.17 3.72
C SER A 107 7.07 -27.57 2.75
N SER A 108 6.63 -26.89 1.69
CA SER A 108 7.55 -26.41 0.63
C SER A 108 7.16 -25.07 0.07
N ASP A 109 5.88 -24.81 -0.16
CA ASP A 109 5.44 -23.55 -0.73
C ASP A 109 5.58 -22.42 0.28
N GLY A 110 6.11 -21.29 -0.18
CA GLY A 110 6.03 -20.03 0.55
C GLY A 110 4.60 -19.59 0.84
N TYR A 111 4.46 -18.57 1.69
CA TYR A 111 3.16 -18.07 2.16
C TYR A 111 3.12 -16.54 2.12
N VAL A 112 1.88 -16.02 2.09
CA VAL A 112 1.62 -14.59 2.13
C VAL A 112 1.13 -14.21 3.51
N ASN A 113 1.82 -13.31 4.21
CA ASN A 113 1.39 -12.79 5.51
C ASN A 113 0.76 -11.41 5.37
N PHE A 114 -0.34 -11.17 6.08
CA PHE A 114 -0.99 -9.87 6.16
C PHE A 114 -1.52 -9.62 7.57
N GLU A 115 -0.99 -8.58 8.21
CA GLU A 115 -1.45 -8.07 9.50
C GLU A 115 -2.20 -6.77 9.27
N ASP A 116 -3.51 -6.77 9.51
CA ASP A 116 -4.38 -5.61 9.29
C ASP A 116 -4.14 -4.47 10.29
N SER A 117 -3.62 -4.79 11.48
CA SER A 117 -3.22 -3.84 12.51
C SER A 117 -1.94 -3.08 12.16
N LYS A 118 -1.13 -3.61 11.24
CA LYS A 118 0.15 -3.01 10.84
C LYS A 118 -0.04 -2.00 9.72
N MET A 119 -0.12 -0.73 10.10
CA MET A 119 -0.11 0.40 9.18
C MET A 119 1.32 0.94 9.04
N VAL A 120 1.72 1.25 7.81
CA VAL A 120 3.03 1.83 7.47
C VAL A 120 2.80 3.23 6.94
N THR A 121 3.51 4.21 7.49
CA THR A 121 3.41 5.60 7.04
C THR A 121 4.32 5.87 5.84
N LYS A 122 4.10 6.97 5.14
CA LYS A 122 4.99 7.43 4.07
C LYS A 122 6.41 7.69 4.60
N GLU A 123 6.51 8.23 5.80
CA GLU A 123 7.77 8.51 6.49
C GLU A 123 8.52 7.22 6.80
N ASP A 124 7.81 6.12 7.09
CA ASP A 124 8.40 4.80 7.23
C ASP A 124 8.90 4.27 5.89
N LEU A 125 8.08 4.37 4.82
CA LEU A 125 8.48 3.94 3.47
C LEU A 125 9.74 4.67 2.98
N ALA A 126 9.90 5.95 3.29
CA ALA A 126 11.07 6.73 2.89
C ALA A 126 12.38 6.21 3.49
N LYS A 127 12.32 5.45 4.58
CA LYS A 127 13.48 4.84 5.24
C LYS A 127 13.79 3.44 4.71
N ILE A 128 12.88 2.86 3.91
CA ILE A 128 13.01 1.49 3.40
C ILE A 128 13.99 1.48 2.22
N LYS A 129 15.02 0.64 2.34
CA LYS A 129 15.95 0.33 1.24
C LYS A 129 15.29 -0.63 0.25
N ASN A 130 15.74 -0.59 -1.01
CA ASN A 130 15.27 -1.47 -2.09
C ASN A 130 13.75 -1.38 -2.36
N LEU A 131 13.18 -0.19 -2.16
CA LEU A 131 11.79 0.11 -2.44
C LEU A 131 11.65 0.62 -3.88
N ILE A 132 10.78 -0.01 -4.67
CA ILE A 132 10.43 0.44 -6.01
C ILE A 132 8.93 0.65 -6.15
N ILE A 133 8.53 1.52 -7.08
CA ILE A 133 7.13 1.60 -7.52
C ILE A 133 6.83 0.32 -8.30
N TYR A 134 5.88 -0.47 -7.82
CA TYR A 134 5.49 -1.73 -8.45
C TYR A 134 4.38 -1.53 -9.48
N LYS A 135 3.34 -0.77 -9.12
CA LYS A 135 2.27 -0.32 -10.02
C LYS A 135 1.74 1.05 -9.58
N LYS A 136 1.31 1.83 -10.56
CA LYS A 136 0.53 3.06 -10.42
C LYS A 136 -0.75 2.94 -11.24
#